data_AF-A0A506U384-F1
#
_entry.id   AF-A0A506U384-F1
#
_cell.length_a   1.000
_cell.length_b   1.000
_cell.length_c   1.000
_cell.angle_alpha   90.00
_cell.angle_beta   90.00
_cell.angle_gamma   90.00
#
_symmetry.space_group_name_H-M   'P 1'
#
loop_
_entity.id
_entity.type
_entity.pdbx_description
1 polymer ?
#
loop_
_entity_poly.entity_id
_entity_poly.type
_entity_poly.pdbx_seq_one_letter_code
_entity_poly.pdbx_strand_id
1 'polypeptide(L)'
;MRELCRVRRMQRMAVIRPDPLPLMPSGRRRQKTSLLDTQEEVTQMLPDDVITAAQNALALIFYLSMPIIAAATAVGLIIAIIQTLIQVQEQTVAFAAKLSAVVVILMVAGAGMSSAMQTYAKAAFNNIPNF
;
A
#
# COMPACT_ATOMS: atom_id res chain seq x y z
N MET A 1 68.40 -26.18 2.44
CA MET A 1 67.18 -26.85 2.97
C MET A 1 67.23 -27.23 4.47
N ARG A 2 68.02 -26.55 5.34
CA ARG A 2 68.03 -26.80 6.81
C ARG A 2 67.87 -25.55 7.69
N GLU A 3 67.76 -24.37 7.09
CA GLU A 3 67.68 -23.07 7.81
C GLU A 3 66.24 -22.56 8.03
N LEU A 4 65.26 -23.06 7.26
CA LEU A 4 63.84 -22.69 7.40
C LEU A 4 63.17 -23.28 8.67
N CYS A 5 63.89 -24.10 9.44
CA CYS A 5 63.43 -24.68 10.71
C CYS A 5 63.63 -23.74 11.91
N ARG A 6 64.49 -22.72 11.80
CA ARG A 6 64.86 -21.87 12.95
C ARG A 6 63.95 -20.63 13.11
N VAL A 7 63.33 -20.16 12.03
CA VAL A 7 62.46 -18.96 12.05
C VAL A 7 61.05 -19.24 12.60
N ARG A 8 60.57 -20.50 12.56
CA ARG A 8 59.22 -20.85 13.05
C ARG A 8 59.08 -20.90 14.58
N ARG A 9 60.17 -20.76 15.34
CA ARG A 9 60.18 -20.82 16.83
C ARG A 9 60.18 -19.47 17.54
N MET A 10 60.28 -18.35 16.82
CA MET A 10 60.28 -16.99 17.43
C MET A 10 58.93 -16.27 17.31
N GLN A 11 58.00 -16.72 16.46
CA GLN A 11 56.67 -16.09 16.34
C GLN A 11 55.65 -16.62 17.36
N ARG A 12 56.09 -17.50 18.25
CA ARG A 12 55.29 -18.16 19.29
C ARG A 12 55.54 -17.50 20.66
N MET A 13 55.51 -16.16 20.73
CA MET A 13 55.77 -15.44 21.99
C MET A 13 55.17 -14.02 22.09
N ALA A 14 54.04 -13.77 21.45
CA ALA A 14 53.19 -12.62 21.78
C ALA A 14 51.72 -13.06 21.82
N VAL A 15 51.46 -14.12 22.59
CA VAL A 15 50.12 -14.47 23.07
C VAL A 15 49.84 -13.53 24.25
N ILE A 16 49.33 -12.33 23.96
CA ILE A 16 48.65 -11.49 24.96
C ILE A 16 47.16 -11.71 24.75
N ARG A 17 46.61 -12.64 25.54
CA ARG A 17 45.21 -12.66 25.97
C ARG A 17 45.19 -12.04 27.38
N PRO A 18 44.06 -11.55 27.89
CA PRO A 18 43.02 -10.72 27.29
C PRO A 18 42.76 -9.46 28.16
N ASP A 19 42.24 -8.38 27.59
CA ASP A 19 41.23 -7.63 28.35
C ASP A 19 39.89 -8.29 28.01
N PRO A 20 39.10 -8.71 29.01
CA PRO A 20 37.75 -9.16 28.75
C PRO A 20 36.99 -7.96 28.18
N LEU A 21 36.61 -8.04 26.90
CA LEU A 21 35.49 -7.22 26.44
C LEU A 21 34.36 -7.42 27.46
N PRO A 22 33.70 -6.36 27.95
CA PRO A 22 32.45 -6.55 28.64
C PRO A 22 31.56 -7.35 27.70
N LEU A 23 31.27 -8.59 28.11
CA LEU A 23 30.27 -9.44 27.49
C LEU A 23 28.97 -8.64 27.55
N MET A 24 28.62 -7.97 26.46
CA MET A 24 27.22 -7.67 26.20
C MET A 24 26.50 -9.01 26.19
N PRO A 25 25.42 -9.16 26.97
CA PRO A 25 24.72 -10.43 27.06
C PRO A 25 24.29 -10.85 25.66
N SER A 26 24.68 -12.07 25.29
CA SER A 26 24.13 -12.81 24.17
C SER A 26 22.67 -13.14 24.46
N GLY A 27 21.80 -12.13 24.36
CA GLY A 27 20.36 -12.28 24.24
C GLY A 27 20.00 -12.71 22.83
N ARG A 28 20.53 -13.84 22.35
CA ARG A 28 20.03 -14.48 21.13
C ARG A 28 18.82 -15.36 21.46
N ARG A 29 17.78 -14.75 22.05
CA ARG A 29 16.40 -15.10 21.68
C ARG A 29 16.10 -14.18 20.51
N ARG A 30 16.46 -14.58 19.29
CA ARG A 30 15.45 -15.06 18.34
C ARG A 30 14.18 -14.21 18.50
N GLN A 31 14.12 -13.04 17.89
CA GLN A 31 13.99 -12.95 16.44
C GLN A 31 13.01 -14.02 15.93
N LYS A 32 11.88 -14.14 16.61
CA LYS A 32 10.65 -14.76 16.11
C LYS A 32 9.43 -13.85 16.34
N THR A 33 9.66 -12.58 16.64
CA THR A 33 8.66 -11.56 17.05
C THR A 33 8.83 -10.27 16.26
N SER A 34 9.21 -10.37 14.97
CA SER A 34 9.37 -9.16 14.14
C SER A 34 8.98 -9.35 12.67
N LEU A 35 8.59 -10.55 12.25
CA LEU A 35 7.98 -10.79 10.93
C LEU A 35 6.54 -11.32 11.03
N LEU A 36 6.03 -11.50 12.26
CA LEU A 36 4.63 -11.76 12.58
C LEU A 36 4.04 -10.70 13.53
N ASP A 37 4.78 -9.62 13.82
CA ASP A 37 4.31 -8.54 14.72
C ASP A 37 4.20 -7.17 14.03
N THR A 38 4.66 -7.00 12.79
CA THR A 38 4.13 -5.90 11.94
C THR A 38 2.69 -6.20 11.47
N GLN A 39 2.19 -7.41 11.76
CA GLN A 39 0.80 -7.80 11.60
C GLN A 39 0.03 -7.90 12.93
N GLU A 40 0.66 -7.60 14.08
CA GLU A 40 -0.05 -7.54 15.39
C GLU A 40 0.13 -6.20 16.15
N GLU A 41 1.05 -5.31 15.77
CA GLU A 41 1.11 -3.94 16.35
C GLU A 41 -0.01 -3.01 15.82
N VAL A 42 -0.85 -3.47 14.89
CA VAL A 42 -2.06 -2.72 14.46
C VAL A 42 -3.21 -2.84 15.48
N THR A 43 -3.05 -3.64 16.55
CA THR A 43 -4.10 -3.99 17.53
C THR A 43 -3.92 -3.29 18.90
N GLN A 44 -3.04 -2.29 19.01
CA GLN A 44 -2.97 -1.42 20.20
C GLN A 44 -3.30 0.06 19.92
N MET A 45 -4.16 0.28 18.93
CA MET A 45 -5.25 1.24 19.05
C MET A 45 -6.48 0.38 19.35
N LEU A 46 -7.42 0.80 20.18
CA LEU A 46 -8.57 -0.02 20.60
C LEU A 46 -9.12 -0.84 19.41
N PRO A 47 -9.23 -2.18 19.46
CA PRO A 47 -9.66 -2.99 18.32
C PRO A 47 -10.99 -2.52 17.73
N ASP A 48 -11.83 -1.88 18.53
CA ASP A 48 -13.11 -1.30 18.08
C ASP A 48 -12.92 -0.06 17.19
N ASP A 49 -11.91 0.78 17.43
CA ASP A 49 -11.65 2.00 16.65
C ASP A 49 -11.12 1.68 15.26
N VAL A 50 -10.19 0.72 15.15
CA VAL A 50 -9.66 0.29 13.85
C VAL A 50 -10.73 -0.39 13.00
N ILE A 51 -11.62 -1.17 13.63
CA ILE A 51 -12.75 -1.80 12.94
C ILE A 51 -13.77 -0.76 12.50
N THR A 52 -14.08 0.23 13.33
CA THR A 52 -15.00 1.32 12.98
C THR A 52 -14.45 2.19 11.85
N ALA A 53 -13.14 2.51 11.87
CA ALA A 53 -12.48 3.23 10.79
C ALA A 53 -12.52 2.45 9.47
N ALA A 54 -12.30 1.13 9.52
CA ALA A 54 -12.39 0.25 8.36
C ALA A 54 -13.83 0.17 7.80
N GLN A 55 -14.84 0.06 8.66
CA GLN A 55 -16.25 0.08 8.24
C GLN A 55 -16.61 1.39 7.54
N ASN A 56 -16.19 2.52 8.10
CA ASN A 56 -16.41 3.84 7.50
C ASN A 56 -15.69 4.01 6.16
N ALA A 57 -14.47 3.48 6.04
CA ALA A 57 -13.73 3.47 4.77
C ALA A 57 -14.46 2.62 3.70
N LEU A 58 -14.93 1.43 4.06
CA LEU A 58 -15.72 0.58 3.15
C LEU A 58 -17.02 1.26 2.73
N ALA A 59 -17.74 1.87 3.68
CA ALA A 59 -18.97 2.61 3.40
C ALA A 59 -18.72 3.77 2.43
N LEU A 60 -17.60 4.49 2.59
CA LEU A 60 -17.18 5.54 1.66
C LEU A 60 -16.94 4.97 0.27
N ILE A 61 -16.15 3.89 0.13
CA ILE A 61 -15.88 3.26 -1.17
C ILE A 61 -17.19 2.81 -1.85
N PHE A 62 -18.11 2.24 -1.08
CA PHE A 62 -19.42 1.84 -1.59
C PHE A 62 -20.23 3.06 -2.08
N TYR A 63 -20.26 4.13 -1.30
CA TYR A 63 -20.94 5.37 -1.67
C TYR A 63 -20.33 6.06 -2.90
N LEU A 64 -18.99 6.02 -3.04
CA LEU A 64 -18.28 6.56 -4.21
C LEU A 64 -18.52 5.71 -5.47
N SER A 65 -18.55 4.38 -5.33
CA SER A 65 -18.66 3.44 -6.44
C SER A 65 -20.08 3.35 -7.04
N MET A 66 -21.12 3.49 -6.22
CA MET A 66 -22.50 3.40 -6.68
C MET A 66 -22.84 4.39 -7.82
N PRO A 67 -22.60 5.71 -7.71
CA PRO A 67 -22.94 6.66 -8.78
C PRO A 67 -22.05 6.50 -10.01
N ILE A 68 -20.77 6.14 -9.85
CA ILE A 68 -19.87 6.00 -10.99
C ILE A 68 -20.17 4.74 -11.80
N ILE A 69 -20.53 3.62 -11.14
CA ILE A 69 -20.94 2.39 -11.84
C ILE A 69 -22.27 2.63 -12.56
N ALA A 70 -23.24 3.28 -11.93
CA ALA A 70 -24.51 3.61 -12.55
C ALA A 70 -24.34 4.54 -13.77
N ALA A 71 -23.53 5.60 -13.64
CA ALA A 71 -23.24 6.52 -14.75
C ALA A 71 -22.48 5.82 -15.88
N ALA A 72 -21.45 5.02 -15.55
CA ALA A 72 -20.64 4.31 -16.54
C ALA A 72 -21.46 3.28 -17.33
N THR A 73 -22.35 2.54 -16.65
CA THR A 73 -23.24 1.58 -17.32
C THR A 73 -24.28 2.28 -18.19
N ALA A 74 -24.91 3.35 -17.72
CA ALA A 74 -25.87 4.13 -18.50
C ALA A 74 -25.25 4.72 -19.78
N VAL A 75 -24.10 5.39 -19.64
CA VAL A 75 -23.40 6.01 -20.78
C VAL A 75 -22.85 4.94 -21.73
N GLY A 76 -22.26 3.86 -21.20
CA GLY A 76 -21.77 2.73 -21.99
C GLY A 76 -22.87 2.08 -22.82
N LEU A 77 -24.07 1.93 -22.25
CA LEU A 77 -25.24 1.41 -22.96
C LEU A 77 -25.70 2.35 -24.08
N ILE A 78 -25.78 3.66 -23.81
CA ILE A 78 -26.19 4.67 -24.80
C ILE A 78 -25.24 4.60 -26.01
N ILE A 79 -23.93 4.53 -25.78
CA ILE A 79 -22.94 4.50 -26.86
C ILE A 79 -23.01 3.21 -27.66
N ALA A 80 -23.23 2.06 -27.00
CA ALA A 80 -23.40 0.78 -27.69
C ALA A 80 -24.61 0.80 -28.65
N ILE A 81 -25.70 1.45 -28.24
CA ILE A 81 -26.90 1.63 -29.06
C ILE A 81 -26.61 2.61 -30.22
N ILE A 82 -26.00 3.76 -29.95
CA ILE A 82 -25.66 4.74 -31.00
C ILE A 82 -24.72 4.12 -32.05
N GLN A 83 -23.74 3.33 -31.60
CA GLN A 83 -22.80 2.63 -32.47
C GLN A 83 -23.53 1.61 -33.38
N THR A 84 -24.56 0.92 -32.88
CA THR A 84 -25.33 -0.04 -33.67
C THR A 84 -26.33 0.63 -34.62
N LEU A 85 -26.92 1.76 -34.23
CA LEU A 85 -27.89 2.49 -35.07
C LEU A 85 -27.25 3.22 -36.25
N ILE A 86 -26.06 3.79 -36.07
CA ILE A 86 -25.40 4.62 -37.09
C ILE A 86 -24.65 3.77 -38.13
N GLN A 87 -24.47 2.45 -37.91
CA GLN A 87 -23.77 1.51 -38.80
C GLN A 87 -22.38 1.96 -39.27
N VAL A 88 -21.73 2.89 -38.54
CA VAL A 88 -20.34 3.28 -38.78
C VAL A 88 -19.45 2.26 -38.09
N GLN A 89 -19.05 1.24 -38.86
CA GLN A 89 -18.13 0.18 -38.44
C GLN A 89 -16.66 0.56 -38.70
N GLU A 90 -16.36 1.84 -38.92
CA GLU A 90 -14.98 2.33 -39.04
C GLU A 90 -14.30 2.26 -37.67
N GLN A 91 -13.34 1.33 -37.53
CA GLN A 91 -12.68 1.00 -36.27
C GLN A 91 -12.06 2.24 -35.58
N THR A 92 -11.61 3.23 -36.34
CA THR A 92 -10.98 4.46 -35.84
C THR A 92 -11.98 5.39 -35.15
N VAL A 93 -13.18 5.56 -35.73
CA VAL A 93 -14.23 6.43 -35.17
C VAL A 93 -14.85 5.80 -33.93
N ALA A 94 -15.09 4.47 -33.96
CA ALA A 94 -15.61 3.73 -32.81
C ALA A 94 -14.65 3.80 -31.60
N PHE A 95 -13.33 3.72 -31.84
CA PHE A 95 -12.33 3.88 -30.80
C PHE A 95 -12.35 5.29 -30.19
N ALA A 96 -12.38 6.33 -31.02
CA ALA A 96 -12.40 7.72 -30.56
C ALA A 96 -13.67 8.07 -29.77
N ALA A 97 -14.84 7.62 -30.23
CA ALA A 97 -16.12 7.85 -29.55
C ALA A 97 -16.20 7.15 -28.19
N LYS A 98 -15.65 5.94 -28.08
CA LYS A 98 -15.59 5.22 -26.79
C LYS A 98 -14.66 5.91 -25.80
N LEU A 99 -13.52 6.45 -26.27
CA LEU A 99 -12.56 7.14 -25.41
C LEU A 99 -13.09 8.50 -24.92
N SER A 100 -13.68 9.30 -25.80
CA SER A 100 -14.27 10.60 -25.42
C SER A 100 -15.35 10.44 -24.35
N ALA A 101 -16.17 9.40 -24.46
CA ALA A 101 -17.17 9.07 -23.46
C ALA A 101 -16.58 8.74 -22.08
N VAL A 102 -15.53 7.90 -22.03
CA VAL A 102 -14.85 7.57 -20.77
C VAL A 102 -14.26 8.84 -20.13
N VAL A 103 -13.70 9.75 -20.94
CA VAL A 103 -13.19 11.04 -20.45
C VAL A 103 -14.31 11.89 -19.84
N VAL A 104 -15.47 11.98 -20.48
CA VAL A 104 -16.62 12.73 -19.95
C VAL A 104 -17.11 12.12 -18.63
N ILE A 105 -17.23 10.80 -18.55
CA ILE A 105 -17.63 10.11 -17.32
C ILE A 105 -16.62 10.40 -16.20
N LEU A 106 -15.32 10.32 -16.48
CA LEU A 106 -14.27 10.60 -15.50
C LEU A 106 -14.25 12.06 -15.04
N MET A 107 -14.54 13.02 -15.93
CA MET A 107 -14.67 14.44 -15.54
C MET A 107 -15.82 14.66 -14.55
N VAL A 108 -16.99 14.10 -14.86
CA VAL A 108 -18.19 14.25 -14.02
C VAL A 108 -18.01 13.51 -12.69
N ALA A 109 -17.53 12.27 -12.72
CA ALA A 109 -17.35 11.46 -11.53
C ALA A 109 -16.18 11.97 -10.66
N GLY A 110 -15.09 12.43 -11.27
CA GLY A 110 -13.92 12.94 -10.56
C GLY A 110 -14.24 14.16 -9.69
N ALA A 111 -15.09 15.06 -10.17
CA ALA A 111 -15.52 16.22 -9.38
C ALA A 111 -16.27 15.79 -8.10
N GLY A 112 -17.20 14.84 -8.21
CA GLY A 112 -17.97 14.32 -7.06
C GLY A 112 -17.13 13.53 -6.06
N MET A 113 -16.19 12.71 -6.53
CA MET A 113 -15.32 11.91 -5.64
C MET A 113 -14.36 12.79 -4.83
N SER A 114 -13.92 13.91 -5.41
CA SER A 114 -12.98 14.84 -4.75
C SER A 114 -13.56 15.44 -3.46
N SER A 115 -14.85 15.75 -3.42
CA SER A 115 -15.51 16.31 -2.24
C SER A 115 -15.71 15.24 -1.16
N ALA A 116 -16.10 14.04 -1.54
CA ALA A 116 -16.32 12.93 -0.61
C ALA A 116 -15.00 12.45 0.05
N MET A 117 -13.90 12.39 -0.70
CA MET A 117 -12.56 12.12 -0.13
C MET A 117 -12.15 13.20 0.88
N GLN A 118 -12.38 14.49 0.57
CA GLN A 118 -12.06 15.57 1.49
C GLN A 118 -12.89 15.50 2.78
N THR A 119 -14.16 15.16 2.69
CA THR A 119 -15.03 14.98 3.86
C THR A 119 -14.54 13.85 4.75
N TYR A 120 -14.19 12.70 4.18
CA TYR A 120 -13.64 11.58 4.94
C TYR A 120 -12.27 11.92 5.53
N ALA A 121 -11.39 12.57 4.77
CA ALA A 121 -10.08 12.99 5.27
C ALA A 121 -10.23 13.94 6.47
N LYS A 122 -11.11 14.96 6.38
CA LYS A 122 -11.41 15.87 7.50
C LYS A 122 -11.97 15.11 8.70
N ALA A 123 -12.89 14.17 8.48
CA ALA A 123 -13.42 13.33 9.55
C ALA A 123 -12.32 12.50 10.22
N ALA A 124 -11.42 11.89 9.45
CA ALA A 124 -10.29 11.14 9.98
C ALA A 124 -9.35 12.03 10.81
N PHE A 125 -8.95 13.19 10.29
CA PHE A 125 -8.10 14.14 11.02
C PHE A 125 -8.75 14.67 12.31
N ASN A 126 -10.07 14.90 12.31
CA ASN A 126 -10.81 15.34 13.50
C ASN A 126 -10.96 14.23 14.56
N ASN A 127 -10.82 12.96 14.19
CA ASN A 127 -10.82 11.85 15.14
C ASN A 127 -9.45 11.63 15.79
N ILE A 128 -8.35 12.07 15.16
CA ILE A 128 -7.00 11.97 15.73
C ILE A 128 -6.87 12.58 17.14
N PRO A 129 -7.39 13.78 17.45
CA PRO A 129 -7.27 14.36 18.79
C PRO A 129 -8.12 13.65 19.87
N ASN A 130 -8.90 12.63 19.54
CA ASN A 130 -9.65 11.80 20.51
C ASN A 130 -8.91 10.50 20.89
N PHE A 131 -7.69 10.26 20.39
CA PHE A 131 -6.78 9.19 20.82
C PHE A 131 -5.66 9.75 21.72
#